data_AF-A0A0F8W1M5-F1
#
_entry.id   AF-A0A0F8W1M5-F1
#
_cell.length_a   1.000
_cell.length_b   1.000
_cell.length_c   1.000
_cell.angle_alpha   90.00
_cell.angle_beta   90.00
_cell.angle_gamma   90.00
#
_symmetry.space_group_name_H-M   'P 1'
#
loop_
_entity.id
_entity.type
_entity.pdbx_description
1 polymer ?
#
loop_
_entity_poly.entity_id
_entity_poly.type
_entity_poly.pdbx_seq_one_letter_code
_entity_poly.pdbx_strand_id
1 'polypeptide(L)'
;MSKIIAPDIRADIFKGLEGKAEVLDHSSNWATVLGEPCLRKQYYFRVEWDKQKPPDALLQGVFDTGHDIEEATIFNLNQYGLRAEPKWELMGKGLKIKDDTFKRLNIGAKVDVSLMVYSGRMGKTLGPVEIKSVHPNVFHRISRH
;
A
#
# COMPACT_ATOMS: atom_id res chain seq x y z
N MET A 1 -32.75 -35.04 16.25
CA MET A 1 -31.41 -34.41 16.26
C MET A 1 -31.34 -33.45 15.09
N SER A 2 -31.13 -32.14 15.34
CA SER A 2 -30.92 -31.20 14.24
C SER A 2 -29.60 -31.52 13.56
N LYS A 3 -29.61 -31.58 12.22
CA LYS A 3 -28.42 -31.86 11.43
C LYS A 3 -27.56 -30.59 11.42
N ILE A 4 -26.37 -30.65 11.99
CA ILE A 4 -25.41 -29.55 11.89
C ILE A 4 -24.91 -29.52 10.43
N ILE A 5 -25.09 -28.39 9.76
CA ILE A 5 -24.57 -28.15 8.41
C ILE A 5 -23.21 -27.47 8.58
N ALA A 6 -22.15 -28.07 8.04
CA ALA A 6 -20.84 -27.45 8.03
C ALA A 6 -20.81 -26.27 7.05
N PRO A 7 -20.26 -25.11 7.43
CA PRO A 7 -20.14 -23.96 6.53
C PRO A 7 -19.08 -24.18 5.46
N ASP A 8 -19.28 -23.56 4.29
CA ASP A 8 -18.23 -23.45 3.26
C ASP A 8 -17.41 -22.18 3.49
N ILE A 9 -16.46 -22.29 4.43
CA ILE A 9 -15.59 -21.18 4.85
C ILE A 9 -14.84 -20.56 3.66
N ARG A 10 -14.47 -21.36 2.66
CA ARG A 10 -13.73 -20.86 1.49
C ARG A 10 -14.64 -20.00 0.63
N ALA A 11 -15.86 -20.46 0.33
CA ALA A 11 -16.82 -19.67 -0.43
C ALA A 11 -17.14 -18.35 0.31
N ASP A 12 -17.28 -18.40 1.63
CA ASP A 12 -17.53 -17.22 2.46
C ASP A 12 -16.37 -16.20 2.39
N ILE A 13 -15.12 -16.66 2.45
CA ILE A 13 -13.93 -15.81 2.29
C ILE A 13 -13.89 -15.16 0.90
N PHE A 14 -14.08 -15.94 -0.16
CA PHE A 14 -14.03 -15.41 -1.54
C PHE A 14 -15.11 -14.37 -1.77
N LYS A 15 -16.34 -14.66 -1.33
CA LYS A 15 -17.46 -13.72 -1.41
C LYS A 15 -17.16 -12.43 -0.63
N GLY A 16 -16.54 -12.54 0.55
CA GLY A 16 -16.13 -11.40 1.35
C GLY A 16 -15.07 -10.53 0.65
N LEU A 17 -14.07 -11.14 0.02
CA LEU A 17 -13.00 -10.43 -0.70
C LEU A 17 -13.51 -9.75 -1.97
N GLU A 18 -14.34 -10.44 -2.77
CA GLU A 18 -14.97 -9.85 -3.96
C GLU A 18 -15.85 -8.65 -3.62
N GLY A 19 -16.58 -8.71 -2.50
CA GLY A 19 -17.41 -7.61 -2.03
C GLY A 19 -16.66 -6.35 -1.61
N LYS A 20 -15.34 -6.44 -1.37
CA LYS A 20 -14.47 -5.30 -1.05
C LYS A 20 -13.71 -4.76 -2.27
N ALA A 21 -13.70 -5.51 -3.37
CA ALA A 21 -12.89 -5.17 -4.53
C ALA A 21 -13.48 -3.94 -5.23
N GLU A 22 -12.72 -2.86 -5.26
CA GLU A 22 -13.14 -1.60 -5.86
C GLU A 22 -12.14 -1.12 -6.90
N VAL A 23 -12.65 -0.52 -7.96
CA VAL A 23 -11.83 0.27 -8.88
C VAL A 23 -11.62 1.63 -8.24
N LEU A 24 -10.38 1.95 -7.90
CA LEU A 24 -10.07 3.25 -7.31
C LEU A 24 -10.18 4.36 -8.37
N ASP A 25 -10.69 5.52 -7.97
CA ASP A 25 -10.74 6.70 -8.83
C ASP A 25 -9.35 7.18 -9.22
N HIS A 26 -9.13 7.38 -10.53
CA HIS A 26 -7.88 7.92 -11.07
C HIS A 26 -8.13 9.15 -11.95
N SER A 27 -8.01 10.35 -11.37
CA SER A 27 -8.05 11.63 -12.11
C SER A 27 -6.67 12.23 -12.39
N SER A 28 -5.61 11.54 -11.95
CA SER A 28 -4.22 11.98 -12.01
C SER A 28 -3.29 10.83 -12.39
N ASN A 29 -2.08 11.15 -12.86
CA ASN A 29 -1.05 10.13 -13.01
C ASN A 29 -0.60 9.73 -11.60
N TRP A 30 -0.98 8.53 -11.15
CA TRP A 30 -0.50 8.04 -9.86
C TRP A 30 1.00 7.73 -9.93
N ALA A 31 1.74 8.01 -8.85
CA ALA A 31 3.18 7.72 -8.81
C ALA A 31 3.51 6.27 -9.19
N THR A 32 2.65 5.33 -8.79
CA THR A 32 2.75 3.89 -9.10
C THR A 32 2.75 3.58 -10.60
N VAL A 33 2.09 4.40 -11.43
CA VAL A 33 2.00 4.18 -12.88
C VAL A 33 3.03 4.98 -13.68
N LEU A 34 3.74 5.92 -13.07
CA LEU A 34 4.75 6.73 -13.77
C LEU A 34 5.95 5.89 -14.26
N GLY A 35 6.23 4.77 -13.60
CA GLY A 35 7.26 3.82 -14.01
C GLY A 35 6.86 2.88 -15.16
N GLU A 36 5.61 2.92 -15.61
CA GLU A 36 5.11 2.05 -16.69
C GLU A 36 5.69 2.50 -18.05
N PRO A 37 6.48 1.67 -18.75
CA PRO A 37 7.10 2.06 -20.03
C PRO A 37 6.07 2.29 -21.15
N CYS A 38 4.87 1.69 -21.06
CA CYS A 38 3.83 1.88 -22.05
C CYS A 38 2.99 3.14 -21.79
N LEU A 39 3.28 4.23 -22.50
CA LEU A 39 2.50 5.48 -22.42
C LEU A 39 1.00 5.28 -22.71
N ARG A 40 0.65 4.30 -23.56
CA ARG A 40 -0.76 3.98 -23.86
C ARG A 40 -1.47 3.41 -22.64
N LYS A 41 -0.78 2.57 -21.86
CA LYS A 41 -1.32 2.02 -20.60
C LYS A 41 -1.52 3.12 -19.56
N GLN A 42 -0.58 4.08 -19.47
CA GLN A 42 -0.75 5.28 -18.63
C GLN A 42 -1.96 6.12 -19.05
N TYR A 43 -2.19 6.30 -20.36
CA TYR A 43 -3.40 6.99 -20.85
C TYR A 43 -4.69 6.31 -20.39
N TYR A 44 -4.80 4.98 -20.55
CA TYR A 44 -5.98 4.25 -20.12
C TYR A 44 -6.21 4.30 -18.61
N PHE A 45 -5.13 4.22 -17.81
CA PHE A 45 -5.23 4.39 -16.35
C PHE A 45 -5.76 5.76 -15.91
N ARG A 46 -5.71 6.77 -16.79
CA ARG A 46 -6.19 8.12 -16.49
C ARG A 46 -7.56 8.42 -17.08
N VAL A 47 -7.83 7.96 -18.30
CA VAL A 47 -9.02 8.37 -19.06
C VAL A 47 -10.14 7.34 -18.98
N GLU A 48 -9.78 6.06 -18.82
CA GLU A 48 -10.73 4.94 -18.79
C GLU A 48 -10.54 4.10 -17.53
N TRP A 49 -10.19 4.77 -16.43
CA TRP A 49 -9.90 4.10 -15.17
C TRP A 49 -11.12 3.33 -14.64
N ASP A 50 -12.31 3.86 -14.91
CA ASP A 50 -13.63 3.33 -14.58
C ASP A 50 -13.98 2.04 -15.36
N LYS A 51 -13.30 1.80 -16.49
CA LYS A 51 -13.46 0.58 -17.29
C LYS A 51 -12.59 -0.58 -16.79
N GLN A 52 -11.74 -0.35 -15.80
CA GLN A 52 -10.95 -1.42 -15.20
C GLN A 52 -11.86 -2.42 -14.51
N LYS A 53 -11.46 -3.68 -14.51
CA LYS A 53 -12.10 -4.67 -13.65
C LYS A 53 -11.58 -4.49 -12.23
N PRO A 54 -12.44 -4.59 -11.20
CA PRO A 54 -11.97 -4.75 -9.84
C PRO A 54 -10.98 -5.92 -9.75
N PRO A 55 -10.04 -5.89 -8.78
CA PRO A 55 -9.18 -7.04 -8.54
C PRO A 55 -10.03 -8.29 -8.26
N ASP A 56 -9.54 -9.46 -8.66
CA ASP A 56 -10.17 -10.71 -8.25
C ASP A 56 -9.99 -10.95 -6.75
N ALA A 57 -10.74 -11.90 -6.19
CA ALA A 57 -10.71 -12.23 -4.77
C ALA A 57 -9.30 -12.48 -4.22
N LEU A 58 -8.47 -13.18 -5.00
CA LEU A 58 -7.11 -13.53 -4.58
C LEU A 58 -6.22 -12.29 -4.52
N LEU A 59 -6.27 -11.46 -5.56
CA LEU A 59 -5.51 -10.21 -5.61
C LEU A 59 -5.97 -9.24 -4.53
N GLN A 60 -7.28 -9.13 -4.27
CA GLN A 60 -7.79 -8.35 -3.16
C GLN A 60 -7.27 -8.86 -1.81
N GLY A 61 -7.23 -10.19 -1.62
CA GLY A 61 -6.64 -10.80 -0.42
C GLY A 61 -5.14 -10.46 -0.24
N VAL A 62 -4.39 -10.39 -1.34
CA VAL A 62 -2.98 -9.94 -1.32
C VAL A 62 -2.88 -8.47 -0.87
N PHE A 63 -3.75 -7.60 -1.36
CA PHE A 63 -3.78 -6.19 -0.96
C PHE A 63 -4.16 -6.01 0.51
N ASP A 64 -5.23 -6.68 0.98
CA ASP A 64 -5.64 -6.67 2.39
C ASP A 64 -4.48 -7.14 3.29
N THR A 65 -3.85 -8.27 2.94
CA THR A 65 -2.70 -8.81 3.69
C THR A 65 -1.52 -7.83 3.69
N GLY A 66 -1.26 -7.18 2.55
CA GLY A 66 -0.20 -6.17 2.46
C GLY A 66 -0.44 -4.98 3.40
N HIS A 67 -1.70 -4.53 3.50
CA HIS A 67 -2.09 -3.46 4.42
C HIS A 67 -1.90 -3.85 5.88
N ASP A 68 -2.32 -5.06 6.27
CA ASP A 68 -2.16 -5.56 7.63
C ASP A 68 -0.68 -5.66 8.03
N ILE A 69 0.18 -6.12 7.11
CA ILE A 69 1.63 -6.19 7.31
C ILE A 69 2.22 -4.78 7.47
N GLU A 70 1.78 -3.81 6.66
CA GLU A 70 2.21 -2.41 6.76
C GLU A 70 1.91 -1.85 8.15
N GLU A 71 0.68 -2.05 8.66
CA GLU A 71 0.27 -1.60 9.98
C GLU A 71 1.09 -2.22 11.10
N ALA A 72 1.25 -3.54 11.06
CA ALA A 72 2.06 -4.26 12.03
C ALA A 72 3.53 -3.79 12.00
N THR A 73 4.06 -3.52 10.80
CA THR A 73 5.44 -3.04 10.61
C THR A 73 5.63 -1.66 11.25
N ILE A 74 4.74 -0.70 10.96
CA ILE A 74 4.78 0.64 11.54
C ILE A 74 4.73 0.56 13.06
N PHE A 75 3.76 -0.18 13.61
CA PHE A 75 3.59 -0.33 15.04
C PHE A 75 4.85 -0.87 15.71
N ASN A 76 5.40 -1.97 15.19
CA ASN A 76 6.57 -2.64 15.75
C ASN A 76 7.82 -1.75 15.66
N LEU A 77 8.07 -1.11 14.53
CA LEU A 77 9.23 -0.24 14.35
C LEU A 77 9.17 0.97 15.29
N ASN A 78 8.00 1.58 15.48
CA ASN A 78 7.84 2.71 16.40
C ASN A 78 8.12 2.33 17.86
N GLN A 79 7.86 1.08 18.28
CA GLN A 79 8.24 0.62 19.62
C GLN A 79 9.75 0.70 19.87
N TYR A 80 10.56 0.42 18.84
CA TYR A 80 12.01 0.54 18.90
C TYR A 80 12.47 1.99 18.72
N GLY A 81 11.89 2.70 17.76
CA GLY A 81 12.31 4.07 17.44
C GLY A 81 12.14 5.06 18.58
N LEU A 82 11.06 4.94 19.35
CA LEU A 82 10.82 5.81 20.51
C LEU A 82 11.79 5.54 21.68
N ARG A 83 12.53 4.42 21.65
CA ARG A 83 13.53 4.03 22.64
C ARG A 83 14.98 4.21 22.15
N ALA A 84 15.18 4.43 20.85
CA ALA A 84 16.49 4.64 20.26
C ALA A 84 17.08 6.01 20.66
N GLU A 85 18.38 6.19 20.46
CA GLU A 85 18.98 7.54 20.42
C GLU A 85 19.82 7.80 19.15
N PRO A 86 19.48 8.86 18.38
CA PRO A 86 18.35 9.77 18.58
C PRO A 86 16.99 9.06 18.40
N LYS A 87 15.99 9.44 19.19
CA LYS A 87 14.61 8.92 19.04
C LYS A 87 14.07 9.18 17.63
N TRP A 88 13.28 8.24 17.13
CA TRP A 88 12.63 8.36 15.83
C TRP A 88 11.26 7.68 15.80
N GLU A 89 10.40 8.07 14.86
CA GLU A 89 9.07 7.49 14.66
C GLU A 89 8.69 7.56 13.17
N LEU A 90 7.95 6.55 12.71
CA LEU A 90 7.23 6.55 11.43
C LEU A 90 5.83 7.14 11.66
N MET A 91 5.53 8.27 11.03
CA MET A 91 4.24 8.96 11.17
C MET A 91 3.63 9.37 9.83
N GLY A 92 2.41 9.88 9.86
CA GLY A 92 1.79 10.52 8.70
C GLY A 92 1.33 9.50 7.66
N LYS A 93 0.62 8.46 8.11
CA LYS A 93 0.12 7.40 7.24
C LYS A 93 -0.73 7.96 6.11
N GLY A 94 -0.41 7.61 4.86
CA GLY A 94 -1.19 7.99 3.68
C GLY A 94 -1.23 9.49 3.37
N LEU A 95 -0.26 10.27 3.88
CA LEU A 95 -0.18 11.70 3.59
C LEU A 95 0.03 11.95 2.09
N LYS A 96 -0.81 12.81 1.52
CA LYS A 96 -0.63 13.26 0.13
C LYS A 96 0.61 14.14 0.04
N ILE A 97 1.45 13.89 -0.96
CA ILE A 97 2.58 14.75 -1.27
C ILE A 97 2.04 16.08 -1.80
N LYS A 98 2.34 17.17 -1.09
CA LYS A 98 2.00 18.54 -1.51
C LYS A 98 3.26 19.19 -2.08
N ASP A 99 3.49 18.95 -3.37
CA ASP A 99 4.63 19.47 -4.12
C ASP A 99 4.13 20.23 -5.35
N ASP A 100 4.71 21.40 -5.63
CA ASP A 100 4.28 22.26 -6.74
C ASP A 100 4.53 21.63 -8.11
N THR A 101 5.58 20.81 -8.24
CA THR A 101 5.83 20.03 -9.45
C THR A 101 4.76 18.97 -9.63
N PHE A 102 4.39 18.26 -8.56
CA PHE A 102 3.32 17.24 -8.61
C PHE A 102 1.98 17.87 -8.99
N LYS A 103 1.66 19.03 -8.42
CA LYS A 103 0.47 19.79 -8.77
C LYS A 103 0.48 20.22 -10.25
N ARG A 104 1.59 20.80 -10.72
CA ARG A 104 1.75 21.25 -12.12
C ARG A 104 1.62 20.10 -13.12
N LEU A 105 2.14 18.92 -12.76
CA LEU A 105 2.12 17.73 -13.62
C LEU A 105 0.87 16.85 -13.42
N ASN A 106 -0.05 17.26 -12.54
CA ASN A 106 -1.22 16.47 -12.15
C ASN A 106 -0.85 15.03 -11.75
N ILE A 107 0.12 14.92 -10.83
CA ILE A 107 0.59 13.66 -10.25
C ILE A 107 -0.01 13.48 -8.87
N GLY A 108 -0.71 12.36 -8.68
CA GLY A 108 -1.21 11.92 -7.39
C GLY A 108 -0.19 11.02 -6.70
N ALA A 109 0.16 11.32 -5.45
CA ALA A 109 1.00 10.44 -4.64
C ALA A 109 0.62 10.51 -3.17
N LYS A 110 0.62 9.34 -2.54
CA LYS A 110 0.53 9.18 -1.09
C LYS A 110 1.76 8.40 -0.67
N VAL A 111 2.39 8.83 0.41
CA VAL A 111 3.48 8.08 1.03
C VAL A 111 2.87 7.15 2.07
N ASP A 112 3.46 5.96 2.23
CA ASP A 112 3.01 5.03 3.27
C ASP A 112 3.16 5.70 4.63
N VAL A 113 4.37 6.17 4.97
CA VAL A 113 4.68 6.98 6.17
C VAL A 113 5.87 7.93 5.90
N SER A 114 6.18 8.79 6.87
CA SER A 114 7.36 9.64 6.91
C SER A 114 8.19 9.34 8.15
N LEU A 115 9.51 9.34 8.00
CA LEU A 115 10.45 9.22 9.11
C LEU A 115 10.64 10.57 9.79
N MET A 116 10.34 10.63 11.09
CA MET A 116 10.62 11.77 11.95
C MET A 116 11.70 11.41 12.97
N VAL A 117 12.72 12.24 13.11
CA VAL A 117 13.80 12.08 14.10
C VAL A 117 13.77 13.25 15.06
N TYR A 118 13.85 12.96 16.36
CA TYR A 118 13.72 13.96 17.40
C TYR A 118 15.09 14.50 17.82
N SER A 119 15.17 15.82 17.94
CA SER A 119 16.24 16.54 18.63
C SER A 119 15.60 17.29 19.80
N GLY A 120 15.61 16.68 20.99
CA GLY A 120 14.86 17.17 22.14
C GLY A 120 13.34 17.06 21.93
N ARG A 121 12.61 18.17 22.12
CA ARG A 121 11.13 18.20 21.96
C ARG A 121 10.67 18.40 20.51
N MET A 122 11.58 18.74 19.60
CA MET A 122 11.25 19.01 18.20
C MET A 122 11.64 17.82 17.32
N GLY A 123 10.67 17.30 16.58
CA GLY A 123 10.89 16.32 15.52
C GLY A 123 11.23 17.02 14.20
N LYS A 124 12.19 16.46 13.45
CA LYS A 124 12.46 16.83 12.06
C LYS A 124 12.09 15.66 11.16
N THR A 125 11.21 15.89 10.20
CA THR A 125 10.94 14.92 9.13
C THR A 125 12.16 14.81 8.23
N LEU A 126 12.68 13.59 8.09
CA LEU A 126 13.83 13.31 7.22
C LEU A 126 13.40 12.94 5.80
N GLY A 127 12.25 12.29 5.64
CA GLY A 127 11.75 11.92 4.33
C GLY A 127 10.66 10.84 4.38
N PRO A 128 10.11 10.48 3.22
CA PRO A 128 9.12 9.42 3.11
C PRO A 128 9.77 8.04 3.30
N VAL A 129 8.98 7.10 3.79
CA VAL A 129 9.33 5.68 3.91
C VAL A 129 8.23 4.89 3.22
N GLU A 130 8.61 4.09 2.24
CA GLU A 130 7.74 3.17 1.51
C GLU A 130 7.90 1.76 2.10
N ILE A 131 6.79 1.12 2.45
CA ILE A 131 6.77 -0.22 3.02
C ILE A 131 6.24 -1.18 1.93
N LYS A 132 6.96 -2.29 1.75
CA LYS A 132 6.58 -3.32 0.79
C LYS A 132 6.60 -4.69 1.45
N SER A 133 5.49 -5.39 1.34
CA SER A 133 5.40 -6.81 1.64
C SER A 133 5.62 -7.62 0.36
N VAL A 134 6.28 -8.76 0.51
CA VAL A 134 6.53 -9.70 -0.59
C VAL A 134 6.29 -11.11 -0.10
N HIS A 135 5.98 -12.02 -1.03
CA HIS A 135 5.87 -13.43 -0.68
C HIS A 135 7.17 -13.92 -0.02
N PRO A 136 7.11 -14.66 1.10
CA PRO A 136 8.32 -15.06 1.84
C PRO A 136 9.29 -15.89 1.00
N ASN A 137 8.78 -16.63 0.01
CA ASN A 137 9.59 -17.43 -0.91
C ASN A 137 10.06 -16.67 -2.17
N VAL A 138 9.89 -15.35 -2.25
CA VAL A 138 10.24 -14.58 -3.47
C VAL A 138 11.73 -14.73 -3.84
N PHE A 139 12.61 -14.85 -2.84
CA PHE A 139 14.05 -14.99 -3.05
C PHE A 139 14.52 -16.42 -3.35
N HIS A 140 13.67 -17.44 -3.17
CA HIS A 140 14.02 -18.82 -3.54
C HIS A 140 14.13 -19.02 -5.06
N ARG A 141 13.59 -18.11 -5.86
CA ARG A 141 13.67 -18.14 -7.33
C ARG A 141 14.85 -17.36 -7.92
N ILE A 142 15.66 -16.68 -7.11
CA ILE A 142 16.89 -16.05 -7.59
C ILE A 142 17.99 -17.11 -7.58
N SER A 143 18.01 -17.93 -8.63
CA SER A 143 19.19 -18.75 -8.94
C SER A 143 20.34 -17.79 -9.27
N ARG A 144 21.44 -17.89 -8.52
CA ARG A 144 22.70 -17.20 -8.83
C ARG A 144 23.09 -17.56 -10.27
N HIS A 145 23.00 -16.60 -11.18
CA HIS A 145 23.71 -16.61 -12.46
C HIS A 145 25.02 -15.87 -12.28
#